data_AF-Q5FS79-F1
#
_entry.id   AF-Q5FS79-F1
#
_cell.length_a   1.000
_cell.length_b   1.000
_cell.length_c   1.000
_cell.angle_alpha   90.00
_cell.angle_beta   90.00
_cell.angle_gamma   90.00
#
_symmetry.space_group_name_H-M   'P 1'
#
loop_
_entity.id
_entity.type
_entity.pdbx_description
1 polymer ?
#
loop_
_entity_poly.entity_id
_entity_poly.type
_entity_poly.pdbx_seq_one_letter_code
_entity_poly.pdbx_strand_id
1 'polypeptide(L)'
;MLECLAASLPCVMTPIAAEGLSLPSALEELVTADAEHFARLIARYHDDENAYRPAAEASRQFVADHYSVSSACLAISEAILRKT
;
A
#
# COMPACT_ATOMS: atom_id res chain seq x y z
N MET A 1 -4.37 5.51 5.40
CA MET A 1 -4.01 4.58 4.30
C MET A 1 -3.10 3.46 4.80
N LEU A 2 -1.88 3.71 5.28
CA LEU A 2 -1.02 2.63 5.82
C LEU A 2 -1.70 1.78 6.91
N GLU A 3 -2.49 2.40 7.79
CA GLU A 3 -3.30 1.67 8.78
C GLU A 3 -4.37 0.75 8.14
N CYS A 4 -4.99 1.17 7.03
CA CYS A 4 -5.91 0.32 6.27
C CYS A 4 -5.16 -0.88 5.69
N LEU A 5 -4.00 -0.64 5.07
CA LEU A 5 -3.19 -1.69 4.48
C LEU A 5 -2.71 -2.69 5.56
N ALA A 6 -2.33 -2.19 6.74
CA ALA A 6 -1.95 -3.00 7.90
C ALA A 6 -3.10 -3.91 8.38
N ALA A 7 -4.34 -3.44 8.26
CA ALA A 7 -5.56 -4.18 8.57
C ALA A 7 -6.02 -5.11 7.43
N SER A 8 -5.18 -5.39 6.43
CA SER A 8 -5.55 -6.16 5.22
C SER A 8 -6.70 -5.54 4.42
N LEU A 9 -6.84 -4.21 4.43
CA LEU A 9 -7.81 -3.47 3.63
C LEU A 9 -7.09 -2.74 2.49
N PRO A 10 -7.25 -3.20 1.23
CA PRO A 10 -6.75 -2.47 0.05
C PRO A 10 -7.33 -1.06 -0.01
N CYS A 11 -6.51 -0.10 -0.47
CA CYS A 11 -6.91 1.30 -0.57
C CYS A 11 -6.81 1.77 -2.03
N VAL A 12 -7.91 2.25 -2.60
CA VAL A 12 -7.89 2.94 -3.90
C VAL A 12 -7.32 4.35 -3.67
N MET A 13 -6.34 4.74 -4.48
CA MET A 13 -5.49 5.90 -4.23
C MET A 13 -5.40 6.80 -5.47
N THR A 14 -5.26 8.10 -5.24
CA THR A 14 -4.78 9.01 -6.28
C THR A 14 -3.26 8.91 -6.37
N PRO A 15 -2.62 9.38 -7.46
CA PRO A 15 -1.16 9.41 -7.53
C PRO A 15 -0.51 10.21 -6.39
N ILE A 16 -1.16 11.28 -5.94
CA ILE A 16 -0.71 12.08 -4.79
C ILE A 16 -0.75 11.27 -3.51
N ALA A 17 -1.79 10.45 -3.30
CA ALA A 17 -1.86 9.59 -2.12
C ALA A 17 -0.79 8.48 -2.16
N ALA A 18 -0.47 7.95 -3.34
CA ALA A 18 0.55 6.91 -3.52
C ALA A 18 1.99 7.45 -3.54
N GLU A 19 2.19 8.77 -3.49
CA GLU A 19 3.51 9.38 -3.60
C GLU A 19 4.45 8.91 -2.49
N GLY A 20 5.68 8.53 -2.87
CA GLY A 20 6.69 8.05 -1.93
C GLY A 20 6.47 6.62 -1.40
N LEU A 21 5.44 5.92 -1.90
CA LEU A 21 5.21 4.52 -1.59
C LEU A 21 5.73 3.63 -2.73
N SER A 22 6.68 2.75 -2.43
CA SER A 22 7.16 1.74 -3.37
C SER A 22 6.20 0.55 -3.42
N LEU A 23 4.98 0.79 -3.89
CA LEU A 23 3.91 -0.20 -3.92
C LEU A 23 4.31 -1.42 -4.78
N PRO A 24 4.00 -2.66 -4.35
CA PRO A 24 4.10 -3.82 -5.24
C PRO A 24 3.04 -3.72 -6.34
N SER A 25 3.26 -4.41 -7.47
CA SER A 25 2.37 -4.37 -8.64
C SER A 25 0.89 -4.60 -8.30
N ALA A 26 0.61 -5.52 -7.37
CA ALA A 26 -0.74 -5.82 -6.90
C ALA A 26 -1.46 -4.62 -6.24
N LEU A 27 -0.73 -3.63 -5.74
CA LEU A 27 -1.28 -2.39 -5.16
C LEU A 27 -1.17 -1.19 -6.12
N GLU A 28 -0.25 -1.22 -7.09
CA GLU A 28 -0.17 -0.19 -8.14
C GLU A 28 -1.45 -0.11 -8.97
N GLU A 29 -2.14 -1.25 -9.19
CA GLU A 29 -3.42 -1.31 -9.89
C GLU A 29 -4.55 -0.51 -9.20
N LEU A 30 -4.38 -0.18 -7.91
CA LEU A 30 -5.34 0.61 -7.13
C LEU A 30 -5.11 2.12 -7.25
N VAL A 31 -4.07 2.55 -7.99
CA VAL A 31 -3.72 3.95 -8.16
C VAL A 31 -4.30 4.49 -9.46
N THR A 32 -5.10 5.55 -9.38
CA THR A 32 -5.64 6.22 -10.57
C THR A 32 -5.86 7.71 -10.39
N ALA A 33 -5.61 8.47 -11.45
CA ALA A 33 -5.83 9.93 -11.49
C ALA A 33 -7.25 10.31 -11.96
N ASP A 34 -8.00 9.35 -12.51
CA ASP A 34 -9.32 9.59 -13.10
C ASP A 34 -10.44 9.28 -12.09
N ALA A 35 -11.38 10.21 -11.92
CA ALA A 35 -12.42 10.10 -10.91
C ALA A 35 -13.43 8.98 -11.22
N GLU A 36 -13.76 8.78 -12.50
CA GLU A 36 -14.70 7.72 -12.90
C GLU A 36 -14.07 6.34 -12.68
N HIS A 37 -12.79 6.19 -13.03
CA HIS A 37 -12.03 4.98 -12.78
C HIS A 37 -11.84 4.70 -11.29
N PHE A 38 -11.62 5.74 -10.48
CA PHE A 38 -11.52 5.61 -9.04
C PHE A 38 -12.79 4.97 -8.45
N ALA A 39 -13.97 5.46 -8.85
CA ALA A 39 -15.24 4.88 -8.42
C ALA A 39 -15.43 3.44 -8.91
N ARG A 40 -15.05 3.13 -10.16
CA ARG A 40 -15.09 1.76 -10.70
C ARG A 40 -14.18 0.79 -9.93
N LEU A 41 -12.98 1.22 -9.55
CA LEU A 41 -12.06 0.41 -8.76
C LEU A 41 -12.64 0.09 -7.38
N ILE A 42 -13.24 1.08 -6.71
CA ILE A 42 -13.93 0.83 -5.43
C ILE A 42 -15.02 -0.22 -5.60
N ALA A 43 -15.92 -0.04 -6.58
CA ALA A 43 -17.01 -0.99 -6.82
C ALA A 43 -16.47 -2.40 -7.14
N ARG A 44 -15.48 -2.49 -8.04
CA ARG A 44 -14.86 -3.77 -8.41
C ARG A 44 -14.26 -4.48 -7.21
N TYR A 45 -13.43 -3.81 -6.43
CA TYR A 45 -12.76 -4.43 -5.28
C TYR A 45 -13.69 -4.71 -4.11
N HIS A 46 -14.85 -4.06 -4.05
CA HIS A 46 -15.91 -4.38 -3.10
C HIS A 46 -16.67 -5.66 -3.51
N ASP A 47 -16.97 -5.83 -4.80
CA ASP A 47 -17.86 -6.91 -5.29
C ASP A 47 -17.12 -8.16 -5.78
N ASP A 48 -15.84 -8.04 -6.18
CA ASP A 48 -15.03 -9.15 -6.71
C ASP A 48 -13.98 -9.62 -5.69
N GLU A 49 -14.32 -10.69 -4.98
CA GLU A 49 -13.42 -11.30 -3.99
C GLU A 49 -12.10 -11.81 -4.60
N ASN A 50 -12.11 -12.21 -5.89
CA ASN A 50 -10.89 -12.67 -6.57
C ASN A 50 -9.93 -11.51 -6.85
N ALA A 51 -10.46 -10.30 -7.07
CA ALA A 51 -9.64 -9.09 -7.13
C ALA A 51 -9.21 -8.63 -5.72
N TYR A 52 -10.12 -8.70 -4.75
CA TYR A 52 -9.88 -8.23 -3.39
C TYR A 52 -8.78 -9.02 -2.67
N ARG A 53 -8.88 -10.35 -2.65
CA ARG A 53 -8.06 -11.22 -1.78
C ARG A 53 -6.54 -11.07 -2.03
N PRO A 54 -6.05 -11.07 -3.28
CA PRO A 54 -4.63 -10.83 -3.54
C PRO A 54 -4.15 -9.46 -3.07
N ALA A 55 -4.94 -8.40 -3.29
CA ALA A 55 -4.60 -7.06 -2.86
C ALA A 55 -4.61 -6.92 -1.33
N ALA A 56 -5.53 -7.60 -0.64
CA ALA A 56 -5.61 -7.60 0.83
C ALA A 56 -4.37 -8.26 1.48
N GLU A 57 -3.89 -9.35 0.88
CA GLU A 57 -2.65 -10.00 1.31
C GLU A 57 -1.43 -9.11 1.04
N ALA A 58 -1.32 -8.57 -0.18
CA ALA A 58 -0.25 -7.65 -0.56
C ALA A 58 -0.21 -6.40 0.34
N SER A 59 -1.37 -5.90 0.76
CA SER A 59 -1.49 -4.74 1.65
C SER A 59 -0.82 -4.96 3.00
N ARG A 60 -1.12 -6.07 3.67
CA ARG A 60 -0.54 -6.38 4.99
C ARG A 60 0.95 -6.67 4.87
N GLN A 61 1.34 -7.42 3.84
CA GLN A 61 2.74 -7.76 3.63
C GLN A 61 3.59 -6.51 3.36
N PHE A 62 3.11 -5.60 2.50
CA PHE A 62 3.78 -4.34 2.21
C PHE A 62 4.05 -3.50 3.47
N VAL A 63 3.06 -3.38 4.37
CA VAL A 63 3.25 -2.65 5.63
C VAL A 63 4.21 -3.37 6.57
N ALA A 64 4.10 -4.71 6.69
CA ALA A 64 4.98 -5.48 7.55
C ALA A 64 6.46 -5.34 7.13
N ASP A 65 6.72 -5.40 5.82
CA ASP A 65 8.06 -5.40 5.26
C ASP A 65 8.71 -4.00 5.27
N HIS A 66 7.93 -2.94 5.06
CA HIS A 66 8.48 -1.61 4.82
C HIS A 66 8.09 -0.55 5.86
N TYR A 67 6.92 -0.64 6.48
CA TYR A 67 6.35 0.42 7.33
C TYR A 67 6.02 -0.05 8.76
N SER A 68 6.72 -1.09 9.24
CA SER A 68 6.61 -1.53 10.63
C SER A 68 7.54 -0.73 11.55
N VAL A 69 7.27 -0.76 12.86
CA VAL A 69 8.17 -0.15 13.84
C VAL A 69 9.58 -0.74 13.73
N SER A 70 9.65 -2.06 13.53
CA SER A 70 10.91 -2.77 13.34
C SER A 70 11.67 -2.28 12.11
N SER A 71 11.01 -2.13 10.96
CA SER A 71 11.66 -1.62 9.73
C SER A 71 12.14 -0.18 9.91
N ALA A 72 11.36 0.66 10.60
CA ALA A 72 11.75 2.04 10.91
C ALA A 72 12.98 2.11 11.81
N CYS A 73 13.03 1.31 12.89
CA CYS A 73 14.18 1.26 13.80
C CYS A 73 15.45 0.78 13.06
N LEU A 74 15.34 -0.23 12.22
CA LEU A 74 16.46 -0.73 11.41
C LEU A 74 16.99 0.36 10.47
N ALA A 75 16.11 1.02 9.72
CA ALA A 75 16.48 2.08 8.78
C ALA A 75 17.19 3.26 9.49
N ILE A 76 16.70 3.66 10.67
CA ILE A 76 17.34 4.71 11.48
C ILE A 76 18.72 4.26 11.95
N SER A 77 18.85 3.04 12.48
CA SER A 77 20.13 2.50 12.95
C SER A 77 21.16 2.45 11.82
N GLU A 78 20.76 1.99 10.62
CA GLU A 78 21.64 1.98 9.46
C GLU A 78 22.06 3.39 9.04
N ALA A 79 21.13 4.35 9.02
CA ALA A 79 21.43 5.72 8.64
C ALA A 79 22.42 6.41 9.60
N ILE A 80 22.34 6.10 10.90
CA ILE A 80 23.29 6.59 11.91
C ILE A 80 24.68 6.00 11.64
N LEU A 81 24.76 4.68 11.47
CA LEU A 81 26.04 3.98 11.26
C LEU A 81 26.74 4.37 9.95
N ARG A 82 25.99 4.73 8.89
CA ARG A 82 26.56 5.20 7.62
C ARG A 82 27.16 6.62 7.69
N LYS A 83 26.86 7.40 8.74
CA LYS A 83 27.36 8.77 8.91
C LYS A 83 28.60 8.87 9.80
N THR A 84 28.97 7.79 10.50
CA THR A 84 30.23 7.64 11.25
C THR A 84 31.26 6.91 10.43
#